data_AF-A0A0S7X6H8-F1
#
_entry.id   AF-A0A0S7X6H8-F1
#
_cell.length_a   1.000
_cell.length_b   1.000
_cell.length_c   1.000
_cell.angle_alpha   90.00
_cell.angle_beta   90.00
_cell.angle_gamma   90.00
#
_symmetry.space_group_name_H-M   'P 1'
#
loop_
_entity.id
_entity.type
_entity.pdbx_description
1 polymer ?
#
loop_
_entity_poly.entity_id
_entity_poly.type
_entity_poly.pdbx_seq_one_letter_code
_entity_poly.pdbx_strand_id
1 'polypeptide(L)'
;MGFTLSGISVGNILAFPLATWIMTVFGWRYVFYIFGLFGFIWCAFWIRLAANRPEEHKTIHPQELEYIRANRPDIPPREKMPWKVILSKAQVWALVINHFCVSWGFFMFLTWLPTYLVKAHGFSIKEMGIYSMLPYLAMVIGSNGSGWLADYFIKRTGNITLIRKVFHTISLLSAVVFLIFLAQAESKVLVIILVTLALGMMSMTGSTTGPNAMDIGPRYAGIIMGMQTTAGNIAGIIVSIVVGFIVSLSNRWDLIFYIAAGVLIFGVIIWNVFATGKQILD
;
A
#
# COMPACT_ATOMS: atom_id res chain seq x y z
N MET A 1 -12.07 0.61 6.51
CA MET A 1 -10.62 0.58 6.15
C MET A 1 -10.28 1.44 4.94
N GLY A 2 -11.08 1.44 3.85
CA GLY A 2 -10.74 2.20 2.63
C GLY A 2 -10.48 3.69 2.86
N PHE A 3 -11.35 4.37 3.62
CA PHE A 3 -11.19 5.80 3.94
C PHE A 3 -9.89 6.10 4.71
N THR A 4 -9.60 5.33 5.76
CA THR A 4 -8.39 5.53 6.59
C THR A 4 -7.10 5.25 5.81
N LEU A 5 -7.08 4.21 4.97
CA LEU A 5 -5.89 3.85 4.17
C LEU A 5 -5.66 4.80 3.00
N SER A 6 -6.73 5.40 2.45
CA SER A 6 -6.62 6.41 1.38
C SER A 6 -5.80 7.63 1.83
N GLY A 7 -5.75 7.92 3.13
CA GLY A 7 -4.93 8.99 3.70
C GLY A 7 -3.44 8.91 3.35
N ILE A 8 -2.87 7.70 3.18
CA ILE A 8 -1.45 7.53 2.79
C ILE A 8 -1.21 8.10 1.39
N SER A 9 -2.05 7.72 0.44
CA SER A 9 -1.93 8.19 -0.95
C SER A 9 -2.25 9.67 -1.08
N VAL A 10 -3.27 10.16 -0.36
CA VAL A 10 -3.60 11.60 -0.31
C VAL A 10 -2.45 12.42 0.28
N GLY A 11 -1.80 11.90 1.31
CA GLY A 11 -0.58 12.49 1.87
C GLY A 11 0.49 12.69 0.79
N ASN A 12 0.76 11.68 -0.03
CA ASN A 12 1.73 11.78 -1.14
C ASN A 12 1.31 12.80 -2.21
N ILE A 13 0.02 12.81 -2.58
CA ILE A 13 -0.53 13.77 -3.56
C ILE A 13 -0.28 15.21 -3.11
N LEU A 14 -0.43 15.51 -1.82
CA LEU A 14 -0.20 16.85 -1.28
C LEU A 14 1.29 17.11 -1.01
N ALA A 15 2.02 16.12 -0.51
CA ALA A 15 3.39 16.27 -0.07
C ALA A 15 4.36 16.53 -1.22
N PHE A 16 4.26 15.82 -2.35
CA PHE A 16 5.23 15.98 -3.44
C PHE A 16 5.26 17.40 -4.05
N PRO A 17 4.12 18.02 -4.41
CA PRO A 17 4.12 19.39 -4.94
C PRO A 17 4.52 20.41 -3.89
N LEU A 18 4.03 20.25 -2.65
CA LEU A 18 4.34 21.15 -1.56
C LEU A 18 5.84 21.12 -1.24
N ALA A 19 6.43 19.93 -1.14
CA ALA A 19 7.87 19.77 -0.93
C ALA A 19 8.67 20.34 -2.10
N THR A 20 8.23 20.13 -3.35
CA THR A 20 8.87 20.70 -4.54
C THR A 20 8.83 22.22 -4.54
N TRP A 21 7.67 22.81 -4.25
CA TRP A 21 7.51 24.26 -4.18
C TRP A 21 8.42 24.87 -3.10
N ILE A 22 8.40 24.30 -1.89
CA ILE A 22 9.28 24.73 -0.78
C ILE A 22 10.75 24.62 -1.20
N MET A 23 11.14 23.50 -1.80
CA MET A 23 12.52 23.27 -2.23
C MET A 23 12.98 24.29 -3.27
N THR A 24 12.12 24.67 -4.23
CA THR A 24 12.48 25.62 -5.29
C THR A 24 12.54 27.08 -4.82
N VAL A 25 11.78 27.45 -3.79
CA VAL A 25 11.70 28.85 -3.31
C VAL A 25 12.63 29.09 -2.12
N PHE A 26 12.64 28.17 -1.15
CA PHE A 26 13.34 28.34 0.14
C PHE A 26 14.55 27.41 0.28
N GLY A 27 14.68 26.40 -0.59
CA GLY A 27 15.74 25.39 -0.52
C GLY A 27 15.33 24.14 0.24
N TRP A 28 16.09 23.06 0.05
CA TRP A 28 15.75 21.71 0.53
C TRP A 28 15.65 21.59 2.05
N ARG A 29 16.40 22.39 2.82
CA ARG A 29 16.39 22.35 4.29
C ARG A 29 15.02 22.72 4.88
N TYR A 30 14.30 23.65 4.25
CA TYR A 30 13.00 24.11 4.74
C TYR A 30 11.90 23.07 4.59
N VAL A 31 12.05 22.10 3.68
CA VAL A 31 11.14 20.95 3.59
C VAL A 31 11.11 20.22 4.94
N PHE A 32 12.27 19.97 5.55
CA PHE A 32 12.35 19.29 6.84
C PHE A 32 11.75 20.12 7.98
N TYR A 33 12.03 21.42 8.03
CA TYR A 33 11.50 22.29 9.08
C TYR A 33 9.98 22.42 9.03
N ILE A 34 9.41 22.61 7.84
CA ILE A 34 7.96 22.80 7.67
C ILE A 34 7.22 21.49 7.96
N PHE A 35 7.60 20.38 7.33
CA PHE A 35 6.93 19.09 7.58
C PHE A 35 7.11 18.61 9.03
N GLY A 36 8.27 18.86 9.63
CA GLY A 36 8.52 18.59 11.04
C GLY A 36 7.58 19.38 11.97
N LEU A 37 7.43 20.68 11.73
CA LEU A 37 6.52 21.53 12.50
C LEU A 37 5.06 21.08 12.39
N PHE A 38 4.59 20.75 11.18
CA PHE A 38 3.26 20.16 10.97
C PHE A 38 3.07 18.88 11.78
N GLY A 39 4.09 18.01 11.83
CA GLY A 39 4.07 16.80 12.66
C GLY A 39 3.92 17.08 14.15
N PHE A 40 4.65 18.07 14.69
CA PHE A 40 4.52 18.48 16.09
C PHE A 40 3.15 19.06 16.41
N ILE A 41 2.61 19.90 15.53
CA ILE A 41 1.26 20.45 15.67
C ILE A 41 0.23 19.32 15.69
N TRP A 42 0.30 18.39 14.74
CA TRP A 42 -0.59 17.24 14.68
C TRP A 42 -0.48 16.36 15.93
N CYS A 43 0.74 16.09 16.41
CA CYS A 43 0.97 15.34 17.64
C CYS A 43 0.32 16.01 18.87
N ALA A 44 0.42 17.34 18.98
CA ALA A 44 -0.21 18.09 20.06
C ALA A 44 -1.74 18.01 20.02
N PHE A 45 -2.35 18.01 18.83
CA PHE A 45 -3.79 17.75 18.66
C PHE A 45 -4.13 16.30 19.02
N TRP A 46 -3.35 15.34 18.54
CA TRP A 46 -3.58 13.92 18.78
C TRP A 46 -3.57 13.57 20.26
N ILE A 47 -2.57 14.04 21.02
CA ILE A 47 -2.48 13.80 22.47
C ILE A 47 -3.69 14.39 23.22
N ARG A 48 -4.29 15.48 22.73
CA ARG A 48 -5.45 16.11 23.37
C ARG A 48 -6.77 15.46 23.00
N LEU A 49 -6.91 14.99 21.77
CA LEU A 49 -8.20 14.55 21.20
C LEU A 49 -8.35 13.03 21.14
N ALA A 50 -7.26 12.27 21.02
CA ALA A 50 -7.36 10.81 20.91
C ALA A 50 -7.62 10.16 22.27
N ALA A 51 -8.52 9.18 22.30
CA ALA A 51 -8.77 8.31 23.45
C ALA A 51 -8.63 6.85 23.05
N ASN A 52 -8.07 6.01 23.93
CA ASN A 52 -7.90 4.59 23.65
C ASN A 52 -9.23 3.82 23.71
N ARG A 53 -10.17 4.34 24.50
CA ARG A 53 -11.50 3.78 24.67
C ARG A 53 -12.55 4.88 24.50
N PRO A 54 -13.72 4.58 23.90
CA PRO A 54 -14.83 5.54 23.85
C PRO A 54 -15.19 6.08 25.24
N GLU A 55 -15.10 5.24 26.28
CA GLU A 55 -15.37 5.62 27.67
C GLU A 55 -14.39 6.64 28.25
N GLU A 56 -13.16 6.69 27.73
CA GLU A 56 -12.10 7.61 28.18
C GLU A 56 -12.18 8.95 27.43
N HIS A 57 -13.01 9.05 26.40
CA HIS A 57 -13.11 10.23 25.55
C HIS A 57 -13.88 11.34 26.25
N LYS A 58 -13.20 12.45 26.56
CA LYS A 58 -13.73 13.54 27.41
C LYS A 58 -15.00 14.22 26.89
N THR A 59 -15.23 14.19 25.59
CA THR A 59 -16.35 14.91 24.95
C THR A 59 -17.32 13.99 24.21
N ILE A 60 -17.31 12.69 24.49
CA ILE A 60 -18.25 11.76 23.85
C ILE A 60 -19.67 11.99 24.37
N HIS A 61 -20.65 11.99 23.46
CA HIS A 61 -22.04 12.14 23.87
C HIS A 61 -22.56 10.84 24.50
N PRO A 62 -23.36 10.87 25.58
CA PRO A 62 -23.88 9.65 26.22
C PRO A 62 -24.61 8.71 25.27
N GLN A 63 -25.41 9.26 24.34
CA GLN A 63 -26.13 8.47 23.32
C GLN A 63 -25.18 7.76 22.35
N GLU A 64 -24.07 8.41 21.98
CA GLU A 64 -23.06 7.80 21.10
C GLU A 64 -22.32 6.68 21.84
N LEU A 65 -21.97 6.91 23.12
CA LEU A 65 -21.33 5.90 23.94
C LEU A 65 -22.23 4.66 24.11
N GLU A 66 -23.52 4.87 24.33
CA GLU A 66 -24.50 3.78 24.43
C GLU A 66 -24.66 3.03 23.10
N TYR A 67 -24.74 3.76 21.98
CA TYR A 67 -24.76 3.17 20.65
C TYR A 67 -23.52 2.31 20.37
N ILE A 68 -22.32 2.81 20.70
CA ILE A 68 -21.08 2.06 20.50
C ILE A 68 -21.06 0.82 21.38
N ARG A 69 -21.46 0.92 22.66
CA ARG A 69 -21.52 -0.23 23.56
C ARG A 69 -22.49 -1.30 23.09
N ALA A 70 -23.67 -0.91 22.62
CA ALA A 70 -24.68 -1.84 22.11
C ALA A 70 -24.24 -2.59 20.84
N ASN A 71 -23.36 -1.98 20.03
CA ASN A 71 -22.90 -2.55 18.76
C ASN A 71 -21.45 -3.06 18.82
N ARG A 72 -20.79 -2.99 19.98
CA ARG A 72 -19.41 -3.45 20.13
C ARG A 72 -19.42 -4.99 20.18
N PRO A 73 -18.65 -5.68 19.31
CA PRO A 73 -18.46 -7.11 19.45
C PRO A 73 -17.75 -7.40 20.77
N ASP A 74 -18.19 -8.42 21.51
CA ASP A 74 -17.46 -8.89 22.68
C ASP A 74 -16.04 -9.25 22.27
N ILE A 75 -15.06 -8.61 22.92
CA ILE A 75 -13.65 -8.90 22.69
C ILE A 75 -13.34 -10.11 23.58
N PRO A 76 -13.10 -11.31 23.02
CA PRO A 76 -12.80 -12.47 23.83
C PRO A 76 -11.54 -12.22 24.66
N PRO A 77 -11.41 -12.87 25.83
CA PRO A 77 -10.21 -12.77 26.67
C PRO A 77 -8.93 -13.01 25.87
N ARG A 78 -7.82 -12.38 26.27
CA ARG A 78 -6.48 -12.62 25.70
C ARG A 78 -6.06 -14.07 25.98
N GLU A 79 -6.48 -14.99 25.12
CA GLU A 79 -5.97 -16.36 25.11
C GLU A 79 -4.52 -16.37 24.58
N LYS A 80 -3.77 -17.40 24.99
CA LYS A 80 -2.40 -17.60 24.50
C LYS A 80 -2.45 -17.78 22.98
N MET A 81 -1.67 -16.97 22.28
CA MET A 81 -1.62 -16.97 20.83
C MET A 81 -1.15 -18.33 20.29
N PRO A 82 -1.91 -19.00 19.41
CA PRO A 82 -1.53 -20.30 18.86
C PRO A 82 -0.53 -20.14 17.70
N TRP A 83 0.65 -19.59 17.99
CA TRP A 83 1.69 -19.30 16.99
C TRP A 83 2.02 -20.47 16.06
N LYS A 84 2.12 -21.69 16.61
CA LYS A 84 2.39 -22.90 15.83
C LYS A 84 1.31 -23.15 14.78
N VAL A 85 0.03 -22.92 15.11
CA VAL A 85 -1.08 -23.12 14.18
C VAL A 85 -1.05 -22.05 13.11
N ILE A 86 -0.94 -20.77 13.48
CA ILE A 86 -0.90 -19.65 12.55
C ILE A 86 0.25 -19.81 11.54
N LEU A 87 1.46 -20.09 12.04
CA LEU A 87 2.66 -20.22 11.21
C LEU A 87 2.69 -21.52 10.37
N SER A 88 1.88 -22.52 10.70
CA SER A 88 1.76 -23.74 9.89
C SER A 88 0.88 -23.59 8.65
N LYS A 89 0.04 -22.54 8.57
CA LYS A 89 -0.93 -22.39 7.47
C LYS A 89 -0.27 -21.72 6.27
N ALA A 90 -0.25 -22.42 5.14
CA ALA A 90 0.27 -21.89 3.87
C ALA A 90 -0.44 -20.60 3.42
N GLN A 91 -1.71 -20.44 3.76
CA GLN A 91 -2.54 -19.29 3.42
C GLN A 91 -2.08 -18.01 4.14
N VAL A 92 -1.58 -18.13 5.38
CA VAL A 92 -0.97 -17.01 6.11
C VAL A 92 0.32 -16.58 5.41
N TRP A 93 1.16 -17.53 5.02
CA TRP A 93 2.38 -17.22 4.26
C TRP A 93 2.09 -16.64 2.88
N ALA A 94 1.01 -17.07 2.21
CA ALA A 94 0.57 -16.47 0.96
C ALA A 94 0.28 -14.97 1.12
N LEU A 95 -0.39 -14.58 2.20
CA LEU A 95 -0.64 -13.17 2.52
C LEU A 95 0.65 -12.38 2.79
N VAL A 96 1.57 -12.97 3.55
CA VAL A 96 2.84 -12.34 3.95
C VAL A 96 3.76 -12.15 2.75
N ILE A 97 4.00 -13.21 1.97
CA ILE A 97 4.83 -13.19 0.76
C ILE A 97 4.24 -12.23 -0.27
N ASN A 98 2.93 -12.25 -0.44
CA ASN A 98 2.31 -11.38 -1.41
C ASN A 98 2.37 -9.90 -0.99
N HIS A 99 2.20 -9.60 0.31
CA HIS A 99 2.40 -8.24 0.81
C HIS A 99 3.84 -7.78 0.58
N PHE A 100 4.84 -8.64 0.80
CA PHE A 100 6.23 -8.35 0.41
C PHE A 100 6.35 -7.97 -1.07
N CYS A 101 5.75 -8.76 -1.97
CA CYS A 101 5.83 -8.52 -3.42
C CYS A 101 5.19 -7.18 -3.83
N VAL A 102 4.00 -6.89 -3.31
CA VAL A 102 3.31 -5.61 -3.56
C VAL A 102 4.10 -4.43 -3.00
N SER A 103 4.60 -4.56 -1.76
CA SER A 103 5.40 -3.53 -1.10
C SER A 103 6.71 -3.27 -1.82
N TRP A 104 7.33 -4.27 -2.45
CA TRP A 104 8.51 -4.09 -3.28
C TRP A 104 8.28 -3.03 -4.36
N GLY A 105 7.23 -3.20 -5.17
CA GLY A 105 6.93 -2.25 -6.24
C GLY A 105 6.46 -0.89 -5.71
N PHE A 106 5.68 -0.87 -4.61
CA PHE A 106 5.27 0.39 -3.97
C PHE A 106 6.47 1.21 -3.48
N PHE A 107 7.35 0.61 -2.66
CA PHE A 107 8.52 1.31 -2.10
C PHE A 107 9.55 1.67 -3.16
N MET A 108 9.70 0.86 -4.22
CA MET A 108 10.53 1.21 -5.38
C MET A 108 10.13 2.59 -5.93
N PHE A 109 8.85 2.78 -6.25
CA PHE A 109 8.39 4.07 -6.76
C PHE A 109 8.34 5.15 -5.68
N LEU A 110 7.95 4.83 -4.45
CA LEU A 110 7.92 5.80 -3.36
C LEU A 110 9.27 6.49 -3.16
N THR A 111 10.35 5.70 -3.19
CA THR A 111 11.70 6.21 -2.92
C THR A 111 12.38 6.72 -4.20
N TRP A 112 12.24 6.01 -5.31
CA TRP A 112 13.08 6.25 -6.49
C TRP A 112 12.37 6.96 -7.64
N LEU A 113 11.04 7.07 -7.65
CA LEU A 113 10.31 7.73 -8.75
C LEU A 113 10.80 9.16 -9.01
N PRO A 114 10.93 10.05 -7.98
CA PRO A 114 11.42 11.41 -8.21
C PRO A 114 12.80 11.43 -8.89
N THR A 115 13.72 10.59 -8.39
CA THR A 115 15.09 10.49 -8.90
C THR A 115 15.11 9.90 -10.30
N TYR A 116 14.29 8.90 -10.59
CA TYR A 116 14.15 8.30 -11.92
C TYR A 116 13.67 9.32 -12.95
N LEU A 117 12.62 10.09 -12.65
CA LEU A 117 12.11 11.11 -13.56
C LEU A 117 13.17 12.17 -13.88
N VAL A 118 13.91 12.65 -12.87
CA VAL A 118 14.93 13.67 -13.07
C VAL A 118 16.18 13.11 -13.76
N LYS A 119 16.75 12.02 -13.24
CA LYS A 119 18.05 11.51 -13.70
C LYS A 119 17.99 10.67 -14.96
N ALA A 120 16.95 9.85 -15.13
CA ALA A 120 16.84 8.97 -16.30
C ALA A 120 16.12 9.66 -17.47
N HIS A 121 15.12 10.50 -17.17
CA HIS A 121 14.24 11.10 -18.19
C HIS A 121 14.34 12.62 -18.29
N GLY A 122 15.23 13.26 -17.51
CA GLY A 122 15.51 14.70 -17.64
C GLY A 122 14.32 15.59 -17.31
N PHE A 123 13.41 15.17 -16.44
CA PHE A 123 12.37 16.05 -15.91
C PHE A 123 13.00 17.17 -15.07
N SER A 124 12.51 18.40 -15.24
CA SER A 124 12.83 19.46 -14.30
C SER A 124 12.25 19.16 -12.91
N ILE A 125 12.80 19.79 -11.87
CA ILE A 125 12.33 19.62 -10.49
C ILE A 125 10.84 19.98 -10.37
N LYS A 126 10.39 21.04 -11.06
CA LYS A 126 8.99 21.48 -11.08
C LYS A 126 8.08 20.44 -11.75
N GLU A 127 8.46 19.93 -12.92
CA GLU A 127 7.69 18.89 -13.61
C GLU A 127 7.64 17.62 -12.76
N MET A 128 8.76 17.18 -12.19
CA MET A 128 8.82 16.01 -11.31
C MET A 128 7.81 16.12 -10.16
N GLY A 129 7.74 17.29 -9.49
CA GLY A 129 6.82 17.48 -8.37
C GLY A 129 5.34 17.36 -8.77
N ILE A 130 4.97 17.90 -9.92
CA ILE A 130 3.59 17.84 -10.44
C ILE A 130 3.24 16.44 -10.94
N TYR A 131 4.10 15.85 -11.77
CA TYR A 131 3.81 14.56 -12.41
C TYR A 131 3.92 13.38 -11.43
N SER A 132 4.73 13.49 -10.38
CA SER A 132 4.81 12.44 -9.34
C SER A 132 3.50 12.28 -8.57
N MET A 133 2.57 13.25 -8.61
CA MET A 133 1.26 13.10 -7.98
C MET A 133 0.35 12.10 -8.71
N LEU A 134 0.45 12.05 -10.05
CA LEU A 134 -0.52 11.33 -10.89
C LEU A 134 -0.59 9.84 -10.57
N PRO A 135 0.53 9.12 -10.37
CA PRO A 135 0.47 7.72 -9.97
C PRO A 135 -0.23 7.49 -8.64
N TYR A 136 -0.01 8.35 -7.64
CA TYR A 136 -0.69 8.20 -6.33
C TYR A 136 -2.17 8.58 -6.40
N LEU A 137 -2.56 9.51 -7.27
CA LEU A 137 -3.97 9.77 -7.56
C LEU A 137 -4.64 8.54 -8.19
N ALA A 138 -3.98 7.93 -9.18
CA ALA A 138 -4.44 6.67 -9.76
C ALA A 138 -4.52 5.55 -8.71
N MET A 139 -3.60 5.51 -7.73
CA MET A 139 -3.69 4.56 -6.62
C MET A 139 -4.95 4.75 -5.78
N VAL A 140 -5.33 5.99 -5.46
CA VAL A 140 -6.58 6.29 -4.72
C VAL A 140 -7.79 5.78 -5.50
N ILE A 141 -7.85 6.09 -6.80
CA ILE A 141 -8.95 5.68 -7.67
C ILE A 141 -9.01 4.14 -7.77
N GLY A 142 -7.87 3.49 -8.04
CA GLY A 142 -7.78 2.04 -8.20
C GLY A 142 -8.14 1.26 -6.93
N SER A 143 -7.70 1.73 -5.76
CA SER A 143 -7.96 1.04 -4.48
C SER A 143 -9.42 1.16 -4.05
N ASN A 144 -10.03 2.35 -4.17
CA ASN A 144 -11.44 2.55 -3.83
C ASN A 144 -12.37 1.91 -4.88
N GLY A 145 -12.04 2.07 -6.16
CA GLY A 145 -12.80 1.47 -7.26
C GLY A 145 -12.81 -0.05 -7.19
N SER A 146 -11.64 -0.68 -6.99
CA SER A 146 -11.56 -2.14 -6.85
C SER A 146 -12.27 -2.65 -5.61
N GLY A 147 -12.26 -1.93 -4.49
CA GLY A 147 -13.03 -2.29 -3.29
C GLY A 147 -14.53 -2.39 -3.58
N TRP A 148 -15.10 -1.35 -4.19
CA TRP A 148 -16.52 -1.33 -4.56
C TRP A 148 -16.88 -2.43 -5.57
N LEU A 149 -16.06 -2.59 -6.62
CA LEU A 149 -16.28 -3.66 -7.62
C LEU A 149 -16.16 -5.05 -6.99
N ALA A 150 -15.17 -5.29 -6.13
CA ALA A 150 -14.98 -6.58 -5.47
C ALA A 150 -16.19 -6.93 -4.60
N ASP A 151 -16.68 -5.98 -3.80
CA ASP A 151 -17.87 -6.18 -2.95
C ASP A 151 -19.11 -6.48 -3.79
N TYR A 152 -19.29 -5.79 -4.92
CA TYR A 152 -20.38 -6.06 -5.87
C TYR A 152 -20.34 -7.50 -6.40
N PHE A 153 -19.17 -7.96 -6.88
CA PHE A 153 -19.04 -9.31 -7.42
C PHE A 153 -19.10 -10.39 -6.34
N ILE A 154 -18.61 -10.13 -5.13
CA ILE A 154 -18.76 -11.05 -3.99
C ILE A 154 -20.24 -11.25 -3.69
N LYS A 155 -21.03 -10.18 -3.63
CA LYS A 155 -22.49 -10.26 -3.40
C LYS A 155 -23.23 -11.02 -4.49
N ARG A 156 -22.81 -10.90 -5.76
CA ARG A 156 -23.43 -11.63 -6.88
C ARG A 156 -23.03 -13.10 -6.97
N THR A 157 -21.78 -13.43 -6.70
CA THR A 157 -21.24 -14.78 -6.95
C THR A 157 -21.22 -15.66 -5.71
N GLY A 158 -21.20 -15.06 -4.51
CA GLY A 158 -21.03 -15.77 -3.24
C GLY A 158 -19.63 -16.38 -3.03
N ASN A 159 -18.71 -16.27 -3.99
CA ASN A 159 -17.40 -16.92 -3.93
C ASN A 159 -16.27 -15.91 -3.67
N ILE A 160 -16.02 -15.63 -2.38
CA ILE A 160 -14.98 -14.69 -1.93
C ILE A 160 -13.61 -15.10 -2.47
N THR A 161 -13.27 -16.40 -2.39
CA THR A 161 -11.96 -16.91 -2.85
C THR A 161 -11.71 -16.58 -4.32
N LEU A 162 -12.70 -16.84 -5.19
CA LEU A 162 -12.58 -16.58 -6.61
C LEU A 162 -12.37 -15.09 -6.89
N ILE A 163 -13.19 -14.22 -6.30
CA ILE A 163 -13.10 -12.78 -6.53
C ILE A 163 -11.76 -12.24 -6.03
N ARG A 164 -11.31 -12.64 -4.84
CA ARG A 164 -10.01 -12.22 -4.29
C ARG A 164 -8.84 -12.70 -5.17
N LYS A 165 -8.90 -13.89 -5.77
CA LYS A 165 -7.87 -14.39 -6.70
C LYS A 165 -7.87 -13.64 -8.03
N VAL A 166 -9.05 -13.44 -8.63
CA VAL A 166 -9.20 -12.76 -9.94
C VAL A 166 -8.74 -11.31 -9.85
N PHE A 167 -9.24 -10.54 -8.87
CA PHE A 167 -8.87 -9.13 -8.72
C PHE A 167 -7.38 -8.96 -8.46
N HIS A 168 -6.81 -9.83 -7.63
CA HIS A 168 -5.39 -9.78 -7.32
C HIS A 168 -4.52 -10.10 -8.55
N THR A 169 -4.92 -11.11 -9.32
CA THR A 169 -4.21 -11.51 -10.55
C THR A 169 -4.27 -10.42 -11.60
N ILE A 170 -5.45 -9.84 -11.85
CA ILE A 170 -5.62 -8.73 -12.80
C ILE A 170 -4.77 -7.53 -12.36
N SER A 171 -4.82 -7.19 -11.07
CA SER A 171 -4.05 -6.09 -10.48
C SER A 171 -2.55 -6.22 -10.74
N LEU A 172 -1.95 -7.35 -10.39
CA LEU A 172 -0.51 -7.53 -10.50
C LEU A 172 -0.04 -7.84 -11.92
N LEU A 173 -0.77 -8.64 -12.71
CA LEU A 173 -0.36 -8.93 -14.08
C LEU A 173 -0.47 -7.71 -14.99
N SER A 174 -1.50 -6.88 -14.83
CA SER A 174 -1.57 -5.61 -15.59
C SER A 174 -0.44 -4.67 -15.19
N ALA A 175 -0.11 -4.57 -13.90
CA ALA A 175 1.05 -3.80 -13.44
C ALA A 175 2.37 -4.32 -14.04
N VAL A 176 2.57 -5.65 -14.07
CA VAL A 176 3.73 -6.29 -14.70
C VAL A 176 3.86 -5.89 -16.17
N VAL A 177 2.77 -5.94 -16.92
CA VAL A 177 2.76 -5.52 -18.33
C VAL A 177 3.20 -4.06 -18.46
N PHE A 178 2.66 -3.15 -17.65
CA PHE A 178 3.06 -1.75 -17.68
C PHE A 178 4.50 -1.52 -17.25
N LEU A 179 5.03 -2.29 -16.29
CA LEU A 179 6.44 -2.22 -15.89
C LEU A 179 7.39 -2.68 -17.00
N ILE A 180 7.04 -3.73 -17.74
CA ILE A 180 7.85 -4.21 -18.87
C ILE A 180 7.91 -3.14 -19.97
N PHE A 181 6.78 -2.52 -20.31
CA PHE A 181 6.76 -1.41 -21.27
C PHE A 181 7.47 -0.16 -20.73
N LEU A 182 7.39 0.10 -19.43
CA LEU A 182 8.06 1.23 -18.79
C LEU A 182 9.58 1.12 -18.90
N ALA A 183 10.13 -0.10 -18.81
CA ALA A 183 11.55 -0.37 -18.97
C ALA A 183 12.10 0.03 -20.35
N GLN A 184 11.22 0.13 -21.36
CA GLN A 184 11.55 0.46 -22.74
C GLN A 184 11.08 1.87 -23.14
N ALA A 185 10.47 2.62 -22.22
CA ALA A 185 9.89 3.92 -22.52
C ALA A 185 10.98 4.99 -22.62
N GLU A 186 11.01 5.71 -23.74
CA GLU A 186 11.96 6.82 -23.97
C GLU A 186 11.31 8.20 -23.81
N SER A 187 10.00 8.29 -24.02
CA SER A 187 9.26 9.55 -23.93
C SER A 187 8.81 9.86 -22.50
N LYS A 188 9.03 11.10 -22.05
CA LYS A 188 8.53 11.64 -20.78
C LYS A 188 7.04 11.36 -20.56
N VAL A 189 6.22 11.57 -21.57
CA VAL A 189 4.76 11.37 -21.49
C VAL A 189 4.43 9.89 -21.29
N LEU A 190 5.09 9.02 -22.05
CA LEU A 190 4.88 7.58 -21.98
C LEU A 190 5.28 7.03 -20.60
N VAL A 191 6.40 7.49 -20.05
CA VAL A 191 6.86 7.14 -18.70
C VAL A 191 5.80 7.45 -17.65
N ILE A 192 5.24 8.66 -17.66
CA ILE A 192 4.21 9.06 -16.68
C ILE A 192 2.94 8.23 -16.85
N ILE A 193 2.48 7.99 -18.08
CA ILE A 193 1.31 7.15 -18.33
C ILE A 193 1.53 5.73 -17.78
N LEU A 194 2.66 5.11 -18.12
CA LEU A 194 2.94 3.72 -17.72
C LEU A 194 3.14 3.56 -16.21
N VAL A 195 3.87 4.49 -15.56
CA VAL A 195 4.01 4.48 -14.09
C VAL A 195 2.64 4.69 -13.41
N THR A 196 1.83 5.61 -13.94
CA THR A 196 0.50 5.91 -13.38
C THR A 196 -0.43 4.70 -13.49
N LEU A 197 -0.45 4.04 -14.65
CA LEU A 197 -1.23 2.83 -14.86
C LEU A 197 -0.71 1.66 -14.02
N ALA A 198 0.61 1.48 -13.92
CA ALA A 198 1.21 0.43 -13.10
C ALA A 198 0.79 0.58 -11.62
N LEU A 199 1.02 1.73 -11.00
CA LEU A 199 0.68 1.97 -9.60
C LEU A 199 -0.85 1.96 -9.37
N GLY A 200 -1.62 2.52 -10.30
CA GLY A 200 -3.08 2.48 -10.24
C GLY A 200 -3.65 1.05 -10.27
N MET A 201 -3.10 0.18 -11.12
CA MET A 201 -3.49 -1.23 -11.13
C MET A 201 -3.00 -1.97 -9.89
N MET A 202 -1.76 -1.73 -9.45
CA MET A 202 -1.22 -2.34 -8.23
C MET A 202 -2.04 -2.01 -6.98
N SER A 203 -2.60 -0.80 -6.89
CA SER A 203 -3.39 -0.40 -5.72
C SER A 203 -4.68 -1.21 -5.56
N MET A 204 -5.15 -1.86 -6.63
CA MET A 204 -6.31 -2.75 -6.56
C MET A 204 -6.09 -3.95 -5.62
N THR A 205 -4.84 -4.33 -5.36
CA THR A 205 -4.50 -5.37 -4.37
C THR A 205 -5.01 -5.03 -2.96
N GLY A 206 -5.23 -3.75 -2.63
CA GLY A 206 -5.80 -3.33 -1.35
C GLY A 206 -7.20 -3.88 -1.08
N SER A 207 -7.97 -4.17 -2.14
CA SER A 207 -9.27 -4.84 -2.04
C SER A 207 -9.17 -6.36 -1.84
N THR A 208 -7.95 -6.92 -1.86
CA THR A 208 -7.73 -8.37 -1.83
C THR A 208 -6.99 -8.81 -0.57
N THR A 209 -5.72 -8.42 -0.41
CA THR A 209 -4.82 -8.94 0.64
C THR A 209 -5.19 -8.46 2.04
N GLY A 210 -5.66 -7.21 2.18
CA GLY A 210 -6.10 -6.67 3.47
C GLY A 210 -7.36 -7.38 4.00
N PRO A 211 -8.48 -7.35 3.26
CA PRO A 211 -9.70 -8.06 3.65
C PRO A 211 -9.49 -9.57 3.84
N ASN A 212 -8.61 -10.18 3.06
CA ASN A 212 -8.40 -11.62 3.13
C ASN A 212 -7.79 -12.08 4.48
N ALA A 213 -7.03 -11.24 5.18
CA ALA A 213 -6.61 -11.53 6.55
C ALA A 213 -7.80 -11.68 7.52
N MET A 214 -8.86 -10.90 7.31
CA MET A 214 -10.12 -11.03 8.05
C MET A 214 -10.91 -12.25 7.58
N ASP A 215 -10.93 -12.54 6.27
CA ASP A 215 -11.64 -13.70 5.70
C ASP A 215 -11.08 -15.04 6.28
N ILE A 216 -9.77 -15.16 6.48
CA ILE A 216 -9.14 -16.41 6.93
C ILE A 216 -9.16 -16.63 8.44
N GLY A 217 -9.18 -15.56 9.22
CA GLY A 217 -9.04 -15.62 10.68
C GLY A 217 -9.39 -14.30 11.34
N PRO A 218 -10.70 -13.96 11.49
CA PRO A 218 -11.15 -12.68 12.04
C PRO A 218 -10.52 -12.35 13.39
N ARG A 219 -10.37 -13.36 14.26
CA ARG A 219 -9.79 -13.23 15.60
C ARG A 219 -8.30 -12.87 15.59
N TYR A 220 -7.55 -13.33 14.58
CA TYR A 220 -6.10 -13.16 14.47
C TYR A 220 -5.70 -12.16 13.37
N ALA A 221 -6.67 -11.53 12.71
CA ALA A 221 -6.44 -10.64 11.58
C ALA A 221 -5.41 -9.54 11.88
N GLY A 222 -5.44 -8.96 13.08
CA GLY A 222 -4.47 -7.94 13.50
C GLY A 222 -3.01 -8.43 13.49
N ILE A 223 -2.75 -9.66 13.92
CA ILE A 223 -1.40 -10.25 13.91
C ILE A 223 -0.98 -10.63 12.50
N ILE A 224 -1.90 -11.21 11.72
CA ILE A 224 -1.64 -11.55 10.32
C ILE A 224 -1.30 -10.28 9.53
N MET A 225 -2.05 -9.20 9.73
CA MET A 225 -1.75 -7.88 9.16
C MET A 225 -0.41 -7.33 9.66
N GLY A 226 -0.08 -7.51 10.94
CA GLY A 226 1.24 -7.14 11.47
C GLY A 226 2.40 -7.89 10.80
N MET A 227 2.23 -9.20 10.54
CA MET A 227 3.20 -10.00 9.79
C MET A 227 3.33 -9.51 8.35
N GLN A 228 2.21 -9.19 7.69
CA GLN A 228 2.21 -8.60 6.34
C GLN A 228 3.00 -7.29 6.33
N THR A 229 2.67 -6.34 7.20
CA THR A 229 3.37 -5.05 7.28
C THR A 229 4.85 -5.21 7.56
N THR A 230 5.24 -6.16 8.41
CA THR A 230 6.64 -6.47 8.68
C THR A 230 7.36 -6.91 7.40
N ALA A 231 6.79 -7.87 6.67
CA ALA A 231 7.35 -8.32 5.39
C ALA A 231 7.37 -7.19 4.34
N GLY A 232 6.35 -6.33 4.32
CA GLY A 232 6.32 -5.17 3.43
C GLY A 232 7.45 -4.17 3.70
N ASN A 233 7.74 -3.88 4.98
CA ASN A 233 8.85 -3.02 5.36
C ASN A 233 10.21 -3.65 5.02
N ILE A 234 10.36 -4.96 5.20
CA ILE A 234 11.56 -5.70 4.76
C ILE A 234 11.73 -5.55 3.25
N ALA A 235 10.66 -5.68 2.46
CA ALA A 235 10.70 -5.44 1.02
C ALA A 235 11.18 -4.02 0.68
N GLY A 236 10.68 -3.01 1.40
CA GLY A 236 11.09 -1.61 1.25
C GLY A 236 12.58 -1.36 1.50
N ILE A 237 13.15 -2.01 2.52
CA ILE A 237 14.59 -1.96 2.81
C ILE A 237 15.37 -2.61 1.66
N ILE A 238 15.00 -3.83 1.28
CA ILE A 238 15.73 -4.60 0.26
C ILE A 238 15.67 -3.89 -1.09
N VAL A 239 14.50 -3.46 -1.54
CA VAL A 239 14.36 -2.81 -2.86
C VAL A 239 15.16 -1.51 -2.93
N SER A 240 15.21 -0.74 -1.84
CA SER A 240 16.00 0.51 -1.82
C SER A 240 17.49 0.24 -1.99
N ILE A 241 18.01 -0.81 -1.36
CA ILE A 241 19.40 -1.24 -1.50
C ILE A 241 19.66 -1.75 -2.92
N VAL A 242 18.79 -2.62 -3.43
CA VAL A 242 18.93 -3.23 -4.76
C VAL A 242 18.91 -2.16 -5.86
N VAL A 243 17.96 -1.23 -5.84
CA VAL A 243 17.88 -0.13 -6.82
C VAL A 243 19.12 0.75 -6.72
N GLY A 244 19.54 1.13 -5.51
CA GLY A 244 20.74 1.94 -5.32
C GLY A 244 22.00 1.28 -5.88
N PHE A 245 22.18 -0.02 -5.67
CA PHE A 245 23.31 -0.79 -6.19
C PHE A 245 23.28 -0.90 -7.73
N ILE A 246 22.13 -1.24 -8.31
CA ILE A 246 21.96 -1.36 -9.76
C ILE A 246 22.24 -0.03 -10.45
N VAL A 247 21.59 1.05 -10.00
CA VAL A 247 21.73 2.38 -10.61
C VAL A 247 23.15 2.91 -10.45
N SER A 248 23.80 2.72 -9.30
CA SER A 248 25.17 3.23 -9.08
C SER A 248 26.22 2.52 -9.93
N LEU A 249 26.08 1.21 -10.18
CA LEU A 249 27.08 0.44 -10.92
C LEU A 249 26.86 0.42 -12.44
N SER A 250 25.60 0.35 -12.86
CA SER A 250 25.25 0.11 -14.27
C SER A 250 24.55 1.28 -14.94
N ASN A 251 24.08 2.27 -14.16
CA ASN A 251 23.20 3.35 -14.61
C ASN A 251 21.96 2.86 -15.40
N ARG A 252 21.57 1.59 -15.19
CA ARG A 252 20.46 0.94 -15.88
C ARG A 252 19.21 0.95 -15.04
N TRP A 253 18.27 1.81 -15.43
CA TRP A 253 16.96 1.91 -14.79
C TRP A 253 15.98 0.84 -15.25
N ASP A 254 16.17 0.27 -16.44
CA ASP A 254 15.31 -0.78 -17.00
C ASP A 254 15.33 -2.07 -16.17
N LEU A 255 16.51 -2.45 -15.65
CA LEU A 255 16.69 -3.65 -14.82
C LEU A 255 15.82 -3.65 -13.55
N ILE A 256 15.60 -2.49 -12.93
CA ILE A 256 14.82 -2.41 -11.69
C ILE A 256 13.35 -2.77 -11.95
N PHE A 257 12.83 -2.40 -13.13
CA PHE A 257 11.46 -2.70 -13.52
C PHE A 257 11.29 -4.17 -13.90
N TYR A 258 12.28 -4.78 -14.57
CA TYR A 258 12.26 -6.22 -14.83
C TYR A 258 12.33 -7.06 -13.54
N ILE A 259 13.14 -6.64 -12.56
CA ILE A 259 13.19 -7.30 -11.25
C ILE A 259 11.84 -7.15 -10.53
N ALA A 260 11.29 -5.93 -10.50
CA ALA A 260 9.98 -5.70 -9.90
C ALA A 260 8.88 -6.54 -10.58
N ALA A 261 8.88 -6.63 -11.92
CA ALA A 261 7.97 -7.48 -12.67
C ALA A 261 8.10 -8.96 -12.27
N GLY A 262 9.33 -9.48 -12.14
CA GLY A 262 9.58 -10.84 -11.67
C GLY A 262 9.05 -11.10 -10.25
N VAL A 263 9.27 -10.16 -9.33
CA VAL A 263 8.74 -10.22 -7.95
C VAL A 263 7.21 -10.23 -7.93
N LEU A 264 6.57 -9.39 -8.75
CA LEU A 264 5.11 -9.35 -8.85
C LEU A 264 4.53 -10.63 -9.46
N ILE A 265 5.14 -11.18 -10.51
CA ILE A 265 4.75 -12.48 -11.09
C ILE A 265 4.84 -13.59 -10.04
N PHE A 266 5.93 -13.62 -9.25
CA PHE A 266 6.07 -14.56 -8.15
C PHE A 266 4.94 -14.42 -7.13
N GLY A 267 4.57 -13.19 -6.76
CA GLY A 267 3.41 -12.90 -5.91
C GLY A 267 2.10 -13.46 -6.47
N VAL A 268 1.84 -13.28 -7.78
CA VAL A 268 0.65 -13.82 -8.47
C VAL A 268 0.60 -15.34 -8.39
N ILE A 269 1.73 -16.02 -8.61
CA ILE A 269 1.80 -17.48 -8.55
C ILE A 269 1.45 -17.95 -7.14
N ILE A 270 2.15 -17.44 -6.12
CA ILE A 270 1.91 -17.81 -4.71
C ILE A 270 0.46 -17.54 -4.30
N TRP A 271 -0.10 -16.40 -4.69
CA TRP A 271 -1.49 -16.04 -4.38
C TRP A 271 -2.48 -17.02 -5.00
N ASN A 272 -2.32 -17.37 -6.28
CA ASN A 272 -3.26 -18.28 -6.94
C ASN A 272 -3.16 -19.71 -6.42
N VAL A 273 -1.97 -20.16 -6.03
CA VAL A 273 -1.80 -21.51 -5.45
C VAL A 273 -2.39 -21.57 -4.04
N PHE A 274 -2.08 -20.62 -3.16
CA PHE A 274 -2.31 -20.79 -1.73
C PHE A 274 -3.41 -19.91 -1.13
N ALA A 275 -3.83 -18.81 -1.75
CA ALA A 275 -4.84 -17.93 -1.13
C ALA A 275 -6.22 -18.60 -1.04
N THR A 276 -6.96 -18.28 0.02
CA THR A 276 -8.35 -18.72 0.24
C THR A 276 -9.15 -17.61 0.89
N GLY A 277 -10.43 -17.49 0.53
CA GLY A 277 -11.40 -16.62 1.20
C GLY A 277 -12.26 -17.36 2.22
N LYS A 278 -11.90 -18.60 2.58
CA LYS A 278 -12.59 -19.38 3.63
C LYS A 278 -11.88 -19.20 4.96
N GLN A 279 -12.65 -19.16 6.04
CA GLN A 279 -12.11 -19.21 7.40
C GLN A 279 -11.36 -20.53 7.62
N ILE A 280 -10.13 -20.43 8.14
CA ILE A 280 -9.23 -21.56 8.40
C ILE A 280 -8.59 -21.50 9.79
N LEU A 281 -8.77 -20.38 10.49
CA LEU A 281 -8.32 -20.13 11.84
C LEU A 281 -9.53 -19.69 12.66
N ASP A 282 -9.82 -20.44 13.72
CA ASP A 282 -10.91 -20.19 14.68
C ASP A 282 -10.40 -19.45 15.94
#